data_AF-A0A357VTY6-F1
#
_entry.id   AF-A0A357VTY6-F1
#
_cell.length_a   1.000
_cell.length_b   1.000
_cell.length_c   1.000
_cell.angle_alpha   90.00
_cell.angle_beta   90.00
_cell.angle_gamma   90.00
#
_symmetry.space_group_name_H-M   'P 1'
#
loop_
_entity.id
_entity.type
_entity.pdbx_description
1 polymer ?
#
loop_
_entity_poly.entity_id
_entity_poly.type
_entity_poly.pdbx_seq_one_letter_code
_entity_poly.pdbx_strand_id
1 'polypeptide(L)'
;MFLLESNVRKFLKYMLITIMILLFVLLVVESYGKYQEYLNIKRMQNNLNYNYNNYLYKVSNQRTDIREFFDFLTDNNFYLIEFNYSLTSGLSAKVATFIEPTQKIKSKYSISELTKINMGATYYVILEIKEQGVKQ
;
A
#
# COMPACT_ATOMS: atom_id res chain seq x y z
N MET A 1 53.75 59.49 14.33
CA MET A 1 52.53 58.97 15.00
C MET A 1 51.35 58.84 14.03
N PHE A 2 51.03 59.86 13.22
CA PHE A 2 49.94 59.84 12.22
C PHE A 2 49.98 58.71 11.15
N LEU A 3 51.17 58.29 10.69
CA LEU A 3 51.29 57.23 9.67
C LEU A 3 50.96 55.82 10.19
N LEU A 4 51.27 55.57 11.47
CA LEU A 4 50.94 54.30 12.16
C LEU A 4 49.43 54.17 12.34
N GLU A 5 48.77 55.27 12.74
CA GLU A 5 47.32 55.32 12.95
C GLU A 5 46.52 55.09 11.65
N SER A 6 47.02 55.61 10.52
CA SER A 6 46.42 55.42 9.19
C SER A 6 46.53 53.98 8.68
N ASN A 7 47.67 53.32 8.90
CA ASN A 7 47.89 51.95 8.47
C ASN A 7 47.13 50.93 9.33
N VAL A 8 47.05 51.14 10.64
CA VAL A 8 46.23 50.32 11.55
C VAL A 8 44.75 50.39 11.17
N ARG A 9 44.23 51.59 10.83
CA ARG A 9 42.85 51.76 10.37
C ARG A 9 42.56 51.00 9.08
N LYS A 10 43.49 51.03 8.10
CA LYS A 10 43.35 50.29 6.84
C LYS A 10 43.37 48.78 7.07
N PHE A 11 44.28 48.29 7.92
CA PHE A 11 44.35 46.87 8.30
C PHE A 11 43.06 46.38 8.98
N LEU A 12 42.57 47.13 9.97
CA LEU A 12 41.30 46.82 10.64
C LEU A 12 40.12 46.77 9.66
N LYS A 13 40.07 47.70 8.69
CA LYS A 13 39.03 47.71 7.66
C LYS A 13 39.07 46.45 6.79
N TYR A 14 40.25 46.02 6.34
CA TYR A 14 40.40 44.79 5.56
C TYR A 14 40.04 43.55 6.38
N MET A 15 40.50 43.47 7.64
CA MET A 15 40.14 42.39 8.57
C MET A 15 38.61 42.28 8.76
N LEU A 16 37.93 43.39 9.02
CA LEU A 16 36.47 43.41 9.20
C LEU A 16 35.72 42.99 7.93
N ILE A 17 36.16 43.43 6.75
CA ILE A 17 35.58 43.01 5.47
C ILE A 17 35.76 41.50 5.28
N THR A 18 36.95 40.96 5.54
CA THR A 18 37.21 39.52 5.42
C THR A 18 36.35 38.71 6.39
N ILE A 19 36.18 39.16 7.63
CA ILE A 19 35.29 38.52 8.61
C ILE A 19 33.84 38.54 8.12
N MET A 20 33.35 39.67 7.59
CA MET A 20 31.99 39.74 7.02
C MET A 20 31.80 38.77 5.86
N ILE A 21 32.79 38.64 4.97
CA ILE A 21 32.74 37.68 3.86
C ILE A 21 32.68 36.24 4.39
N LEU A 22 33.51 35.89 5.38
CA LEU A 22 33.49 34.55 5.99
C LEU A 22 32.15 34.24 6.64
N LEU A 23 31.58 35.19 7.40
CA LEU A 23 30.25 35.03 8.00
C LEU A 23 29.16 34.88 6.94
N PHE A 24 29.24 35.63 5.84
CA PHE A 24 28.30 35.51 4.73
C PHE A 24 28.36 34.12 4.09
N VAL A 25 29.57 33.61 3.82
CA VAL A 25 29.75 32.26 3.26
C VAL A 25 29.19 31.19 4.21
N LEU A 26 29.47 31.29 5.51
CA LEU A 26 28.93 30.37 6.51
C LEU A 26 27.39 30.39 6.52
N LEU A 27 26.79 31.58 6.49
CA LEU A 27 25.34 31.74 6.48
C LEU A 27 24.70 31.15 5.21
N VAL A 28 25.35 31.30 4.04
CA VAL A 28 24.89 30.68 2.79
C VAL A 28 24.94 29.16 2.89
N VAL A 29 26.04 28.59 3.41
CA VAL A 29 26.18 27.13 3.57
C VAL A 29 25.14 26.56 4.52
N GLU A 30 24.91 27.21 5.67
CA GLU A 30 23.92 26.77 6.65
C GLU A 30 22.49 26.88 6.10
N SER A 31 22.17 27.99 5.41
CA SER A 31 20.88 28.19 4.76
C SER A 31 20.62 27.12 3.69
N TYR A 32 21.63 26.80 2.89
CA TYR A 32 21.54 25.74 1.89
C TYR A 32 21.35 24.37 2.54
N GLY A 33 22.07 24.07 3.62
CA GLY A 33 21.89 22.84 4.39
C GLY A 33 20.46 22.68 4.92
N LYS A 34 19.91 23.74 5.52
CA LYS A 34 18.52 23.76 6.01
C LYS A 34 17.49 23.61 4.89
N TYR A 35 17.74 24.22 3.73
CA TYR A 35 16.88 24.06 2.56
C TYR A 35 16.85 22.60 2.06
N GLN A 36 18.01 21.93 2.02
CA GLN A 36 18.07 20.51 1.64
C GLN A 36 17.36 19.61 2.65
N GLU A 37 17.51 19.88 3.95
CA GLU A 37 16.80 19.17 5.02
C GLU A 37 15.28 19.29 4.84
N TYR A 38 14.77 20.50 4.61
CA TYR A 38 13.36 20.75 4.32
C TYR A 38 12.86 19.96 3.11
N LEU A 39 13.61 19.97 1.99
CA LEU A 39 13.26 19.22 0.79
C LEU A 39 13.20 17.71 1.05
N ASN A 40 14.12 17.18 1.85
CA ASN A 40 14.14 15.76 2.20
C ASN A 40 12.94 15.36 3.07
N ILE A 41 12.60 16.17 4.07
CA ILE A 41 11.40 15.95 4.90
C ILE A 41 10.15 15.96 4.02
N LYS A 42 10.04 16.93 3.10
CA LYS A 42 8.91 17.04 2.18
C LYS A 42 8.78 15.80 1.28
N ARG A 43 9.89 15.31 0.72
CA ARG A 43 9.89 14.07 -0.10
C ARG A 43 9.49 12.86 0.72
N MET A 44 10.02 12.71 1.93
CA MET A 44 9.67 11.62 2.83
C MET A 44 8.18 11.63 3.17
N GLN A 45 7.62 12.80 3.50
CA GLN A 45 6.20 12.95 3.78
C GLN A 45 5.34 12.58 2.56
N ASN A 46 5.72 13.00 1.35
CA ASN A 46 5.03 12.62 0.13
C ASN A 46 5.03 11.10 -0.10
N ASN A 47 6.16 10.44 0.13
CA ASN A 47 6.27 8.97 0.00
C ASN A 47 5.39 8.26 1.04
N LEU A 48 5.35 8.74 2.28
CA LEU A 48 4.47 8.21 3.32
C LEU A 48 2.99 8.36 2.93
N ASN A 49 2.60 9.53 2.45
CA ASN A 49 1.24 9.79 1.98
C ASN A 49 0.86 8.88 0.81
N TYR A 50 1.77 8.72 -0.17
CA TYR A 50 1.56 7.82 -1.30
C TYR A 50 1.36 6.36 -0.85
N ASN A 51 2.22 5.86 0.03
CA ASN A 51 2.12 4.51 0.57
C ASN A 51 0.82 4.30 1.35
N TYR A 52 0.43 5.28 2.16
CA TYR A 52 -0.81 5.23 2.93
C TYR A 52 -2.04 5.22 2.02
N ASN A 53 -2.10 6.09 1.02
CA ASN A 53 -3.22 6.13 0.07
C ASN A 53 -3.30 4.84 -0.75
N ASN A 54 -2.17 4.28 -1.17
CA ASN A 54 -2.13 2.98 -1.83
C ASN A 54 -2.62 1.85 -0.93
N TYR A 55 -2.28 1.88 0.36
CA TYR A 55 -2.81 0.94 1.33
C TYR A 55 -4.34 1.05 1.45
N LEU A 56 -4.87 2.26 1.60
CA LEU A 56 -6.33 2.48 1.67
C LEU A 56 -7.04 1.99 0.42
N TYR A 57 -6.50 2.29 -0.77
CA TYR A 57 -7.03 1.82 -2.04
C TYR A 57 -7.07 0.29 -2.11
N LYS A 58 -5.97 -0.37 -1.76
CA LYS A 58 -5.90 -1.85 -1.70
C LYS A 58 -6.96 -2.41 -0.75
N VAL A 59 -7.06 -1.89 0.47
CA VAL A 59 -8.06 -2.35 1.46
C VAL A 59 -9.49 -2.15 0.95
N SER A 60 -9.78 -1.04 0.26
CA SER A 60 -11.09 -0.80 -0.34
C SER A 60 -11.45 -1.85 -1.39
N ASN A 61 -10.51 -2.18 -2.27
CA ASN A 61 -10.72 -3.21 -3.30
C ASN A 61 -10.92 -4.59 -2.65
N GLN A 62 -10.08 -4.96 -1.68
CA GLN A 62 -10.24 -6.23 -0.94
C GLN A 62 -11.62 -6.38 -0.31
N ARG A 63 -12.16 -5.31 0.31
CA ARG A 63 -13.51 -5.35 0.89
C ARG A 63 -14.59 -5.54 -0.17
N THR A 64 -14.38 -4.99 -1.36
CA THR A 64 -15.28 -5.15 -2.50
C THR A 64 -15.23 -6.59 -3.01
N ASP A 65 -14.03 -7.14 -3.23
CA ASP A 65 -13.82 -8.52 -3.69
C ASP A 65 -14.40 -9.55 -2.71
N ILE A 66 -14.17 -9.35 -1.40
CA ILE A 66 -14.74 -10.19 -0.34
C ILE A 66 -16.27 -10.11 -0.35
N ARG A 67 -16.83 -8.91 -0.48
CA ARG A 67 -18.29 -8.74 -0.54
C ARG A 67 -18.88 -9.47 -1.74
N GLU A 68 -18.34 -9.24 -2.93
CA GLU A 68 -18.79 -9.91 -4.15
C GLU A 68 -18.70 -11.44 -4.03
N PHE A 69 -17.67 -11.95 -3.35
CA PHE A 69 -17.53 -13.38 -3.09
C PHE A 69 -18.64 -13.91 -2.18
N PHE A 70 -18.95 -13.22 -1.08
CA PHE A 70 -20.04 -13.63 -0.19
C PHE A 70 -21.42 -13.48 -0.83
N ASP A 71 -21.62 -12.46 -1.67
CA ASP A 71 -22.84 -12.30 -2.46
C ASP A 71 -23.00 -13.50 -3.41
N PHE A 72 -21.93 -13.89 -4.12
CA PHE A 72 -21.91 -15.09 -4.95
C PHE A 72 -22.24 -16.37 -4.17
N LEU A 73 -21.71 -16.55 -2.96
CA LEU A 73 -22.04 -17.71 -2.13
C LEU A 73 -23.53 -17.72 -1.76
N THR A 74 -24.06 -16.55 -1.40
CA THR A 74 -25.47 -16.38 -0.99
C THR A 74 -26.41 -16.64 -2.15
N ASP A 75 -26.15 -16.07 -3.33
CA ASP A 75 -26.96 -16.23 -4.54
C ASP A 75 -27.06 -17.69 -5.00
N ASN A 76 -26.03 -18.51 -4.71
CA ASN A 76 -25.99 -19.92 -5.06
C ASN A 76 -26.43 -20.85 -3.90
N ASN A 77 -26.93 -20.31 -2.80
CA ASN A 77 -27.32 -21.07 -1.60
C ASN A 77 -26.18 -21.99 -1.10
N PHE A 78 -24.96 -21.46 -1.05
CA PHE A 78 -23.81 -22.15 -0.52
C PHE A 78 -23.68 -21.92 0.98
N TYR A 79 -23.61 -23.01 1.74
CA TYR A 79 -23.39 -22.98 3.18
C TYR A 79 -21.89 -22.98 3.45
N LEU A 80 -21.40 -21.90 4.07
CA LEU A 80 -19.98 -21.74 4.35
C LEU A 80 -19.51 -22.72 5.44
N ILE A 81 -18.45 -23.46 5.16
CA ILE A 81 -17.75 -24.33 6.13
C ILE A 81 -16.47 -23.65 6.60
N GLU A 82 -15.65 -23.21 5.65
CA GLU A 82 -14.35 -22.59 5.91
C GLU A 82 -14.15 -21.45 4.92
N PHE A 83 -13.65 -20.31 5.41
CA PHE A 83 -13.26 -19.19 4.59
C PHE A 83 -11.82 -18.79 4.92
N ASN A 84 -11.02 -18.61 3.89
CA ASN A 84 -9.67 -18.11 4.00
C ASN A 84 -9.46 -17.01 2.96
N TYR A 85 -8.75 -15.97 3.39
CA TYR A 85 -8.34 -14.88 2.54
C TYR A 85 -6.88 -14.55 2.82
N SER A 86 -6.08 -14.50 1.77
CA SER A 86 -4.76 -13.90 1.86
C SER A 86 -4.44 -13.06 0.63
N LEU A 87 -3.56 -12.08 0.82
CA LEU A 87 -3.07 -11.23 -0.27
C LEU A 87 -2.35 -12.00 -1.37
N THR A 88 -1.71 -13.13 -1.04
CA THR A 88 -0.89 -13.90 -1.97
C THR A 88 -1.64 -15.05 -2.63
N SER A 89 -2.56 -15.68 -1.90
CA SER A 89 -3.32 -16.84 -2.35
C SER A 89 -4.76 -16.53 -2.77
N GLY A 90 -5.20 -15.27 -2.63
CA GLY A 90 -6.55 -14.83 -2.98
C GLY A 90 -7.63 -15.36 -2.03
N LEU A 91 -8.87 -15.28 -2.50
CA LEU A 91 -10.05 -15.82 -1.80
C LEU A 91 -10.17 -17.33 -1.99
N SER A 92 -10.41 -18.05 -0.89
CA SER A 92 -10.70 -19.49 -0.90
C SER A 92 -11.77 -19.82 0.13
N ALA A 93 -12.74 -20.66 -0.25
CA ALA A 93 -13.73 -21.18 0.68
C ALA A 93 -14.01 -22.65 0.44
N LYS A 94 -14.36 -23.36 1.52
CA LYS A 94 -15.04 -24.64 1.45
C LYS A 94 -16.50 -24.42 1.79
N VAL A 95 -17.38 -24.93 0.95
CA VAL A 95 -18.82 -24.76 1.10
C VAL A 95 -19.54 -26.07 0.92
N ALA A 96 -20.70 -26.21 1.54
CA ALA A 96 -21.66 -27.28 1.31
C ALA A 96 -22.87 -26.75 0.55
N THR A 97 -23.48 -27.60 -0.28
CA THR A 97 -24.72 -27.28 -0.96
C THR A 97 -25.44 -28.54 -1.43
N PHE A 98 -26.69 -28.38 -1.86
CA PHE A 98 -27.48 -29.42 -2.51
C PHE A 98 -27.64 -29.07 -3.99
N ILE A 99 -27.26 -30.00 -4.87
CA ILE A 99 -27.23 -29.78 -6.31
C ILE A 99 -28.04 -30.88 -7.01
N GLU A 100 -28.89 -30.49 -7.95
CA GLU A 100 -29.58 -31.43 -8.82
C GLU A 100 -28.62 -32.05 -9.86
N PRO A 101 -28.85 -33.29 -10.34
CA PRO A 101 -27.92 -33.97 -11.25
C PRO A 101 -27.55 -33.17 -12.52
N THR A 102 -28.46 -32.31 -13.00
CA THR A 102 -28.30 -31.52 -14.23
C THR A 102 -27.87 -30.07 -13.99
N GLN A 103 -27.85 -29.63 -12.73
CA GLN A 103 -27.59 -28.23 -12.38
C GLN A 103 -26.10 -27.91 -12.58
N LYS A 104 -25.83 -26.84 -13.33
CA LYS A 104 -24.49 -26.32 -13.57
C LYS A 104 -24.32 -24.98 -12.87
N ILE A 105 -23.29 -24.87 -12.03
CA ILE A 105 -22.93 -23.60 -11.39
C ILE A 105 -22.11 -22.79 -12.40
N LYS A 106 -22.63 -21.62 -12.80
CA LYS A 106 -21.85 -20.63 -13.58
C LYS A 106 -21.06 -19.78 -12.59
N SER A 107 -19.74 -19.76 -12.73
CA SER A 107 -18.87 -19.06 -11.78
C SER A 107 -17.68 -18.42 -12.47
N LYS A 108 -17.27 -17.23 -11.98
CA LYS A 108 -15.96 -16.63 -12.27
C LYS A 108 -14.83 -17.24 -11.41
N TYR A 109 -15.20 -18.02 -10.40
CA TYR A 109 -14.30 -18.70 -9.48
C TYR A 109 -14.00 -20.13 -9.96
N SER A 110 -12.83 -20.64 -9.58
CA SER A 110 -12.49 -22.06 -9.75
C SER A 110 -13.27 -22.85 -8.71
N ILE A 111 -14.04 -23.85 -9.15
CA ILE A 111 -14.82 -24.72 -8.28
C ILE A 111 -14.34 -26.15 -8.44
N SER A 112 -13.94 -26.76 -7.34
CA SER A 112 -13.49 -28.15 -7.26
C SER A 112 -14.42 -28.93 -6.32
N GLU A 113 -14.93 -30.07 -6.77
CA GLU A 113 -15.72 -30.96 -5.91
C GLU A 113 -14.78 -31.73 -4.96
N LEU A 114 -15.00 -31.62 -3.65
CA LEU A 114 -14.27 -32.37 -2.63
C LEU A 114 -15.00 -33.65 -2.23
N THR A 115 -16.32 -33.60 -2.16
CA THR A 115 -17.16 -34.73 -1.74
C THR A 115 -18.53 -34.61 -2.38
N LYS A 116 -19.10 -35.75 -2.78
CA LYS A 116 -20.44 -35.84 -3.36
C LYS A 116 -21.16 -37.07 -2.81
N ILE A 117 -22.32 -36.84 -2.19
CA ILE A 117 -23.15 -37.86 -1.56
C ILE A 117 -24.52 -37.84 -2.22
N ASN A 118 -25.00 -39.00 -2.68
CA ASN A 118 -26.33 -39.13 -3.26
C ASN A 118 -27.38 -39.14 -2.14
N MET A 119 -28.35 -38.23 -2.20
CA MET A 119 -29.48 -38.13 -1.25
C MET A 119 -30.82 -38.46 -1.94
N GLY A 120 -30.79 -39.21 -3.05
CA GLY A 120 -31.96 -39.59 -3.84
C GLY A 120 -32.20 -38.60 -4.99
N ALA A 121 -33.02 -37.57 -4.75
CA ALA A 121 -33.37 -36.58 -5.77
C ALA A 121 -32.27 -35.52 -6.01
N THR A 122 -31.43 -35.28 -5.00
CA THR A 122 -30.35 -34.29 -5.03
C THR A 122 -29.03 -34.90 -4.54
N TYR A 123 -27.92 -34.27 -4.89
CA TYR A 123 -26.62 -34.58 -4.31
C TYR A 123 -26.26 -33.55 -3.23
N TYR A 124 -25.82 -34.02 -2.07
CA TYR A 124 -25.10 -33.19 -1.12
C TYR A 124 -23.65 -33.11 -1.56
N VAL A 125 -23.15 -31.90 -1.81
CA VAL A 125 -21.81 -31.68 -2.36
C VAL A 125 -21.04 -30.71 -1.46
N ILE A 126 -19.79 -31.07 -1.17
CA ILE A 126 -18.81 -30.16 -0.59
C ILE A 126 -17.90 -29.68 -1.72
N LEU A 127 -17.80 -28.38 -1.88
CA LEU A 127 -17.03 -27.70 -2.91
C LEU A 127 -15.91 -26.89 -2.29
N GLU A 128 -14.77 -26.84 -2.97
CA GLU A 128 -13.73 -25.85 -2.76
C GLU A 128 -13.84 -24.78 -3.85
N ILE A 129 -14.02 -23.53 -3.45
CA ILE A 129 -14.16 -22.39 -4.34
C ILE A 129 -12.96 -21.49 -4.15
N LYS A 130 -12.22 -21.22 -5.22
CA LYS A 130 -11.01 -20.39 -5.22
C LYS A 130 -11.10 -19.29 -6.25
N GLU A 131 -10.53 -18.14 -5.94
CA GLU A 131 -10.26 -17.09 -6.91
C GLU A 131 -9.42 -17.64 -8.06
N GLN A 132 -9.88 -17.48 -9.31
CA GLN A 132 -9.04 -17.81 -10.46
C GLN A 132 -7.95 -16.75 -10.52
N GLY A 133 -6.70 -17.20 -10.38
CA GLY A 133 -5.55 -16.32 -10.28
C GLY A 133 -5.59 -15.22 -11.34
N VAL A 134 -5.72 -13.97 -10.87
CA VAL A 134 -5.32 -12.81 -11.65
C VAL A 134 -3.83 -13.01 -11.93
N LYS A 135 -3.48 -13.34 -13.17
CA LYS A 135 -2.08 -13.35 -13.60
C LYS A 135 -1.50 -11.99 -13.21
N GLN A 136 -0.50 -12.01 -12.34
CA GLN A 136 0.39 -10.86 -12.13
C GLN A 136 1.08 -10.51 -13.45
#